data_AF-A0A2V7GR93-F1
#
_entry.id   AF-A0A2V7GR93-F1
#
_cell.length_a   1.000
_cell.length_b   1.000
_cell.length_c   1.000
_cell.angle_alpha   90.00
_cell.angle_beta   90.00
_cell.angle_gamma   90.00
#
_symmetry.space_group_name_H-M   'P 1'
#
loop_
_entity.id
_entity.type
_entity.pdbx_description
1 polymer ?
#
loop_
_entity_poly.entity_id
_entity_poly.type
_entity_poly.pdbx_seq_one_letter_code
_entity_poly.pdbx_strand_id
1 'polypeptide(L)'
;MPQDTLEWQVFSVARPGTVDTSAVPTDQVNNPGTVNAIINLPRRPKEFEEDVLKWRKAKTCPAVANERECWCEPGREGKCWQRSLQKEKVRHILKGGEDSIGDNEAVQRVYINIGSCAEVCWVNHLTNLRELDPSQRGFGQTPVDIGQCRRDCRNFRAIEDRLAEIVAFLAAGRPTDLYAARGLRDMRDLVEQLEREFGRGAVARGKVVFADNCARCHSTQKEPFPTRDFREASTDPQDKGLRIDWLGNDRLTPVTEVGTYRSRSLHSNHMKGHLWEEYASETYRTRPANPNLRDPNDGGRGYYRNISLLSVWAHAPFMHNNAIGPEICGTPDSPKDSYRLTYVDRKTQALLGDPPACWAFDPSVKGRFELFKASMEELLNPGKRIAKMMVLNTDVALDLGPKFWDGSAERKLVGLALRIPKGMPAWVLGNFLYKQFVIDLVLAKSDRARLVAKYSPRFGAAEAERIAGALRGIADDIERSPTRVLDIARDQLPLLTTLYSASTADIENDGHRFGEDLPDPDKKALLAFLATL
;
A
#
# COMPACT_ATOMS: atom_id res chain seq x y z
N MET A 1 -9.00 -1.52 -22.17
CA MET A 1 -8.76 -2.87 -21.61
C MET A 1 -10.11 -3.51 -21.34
N PRO A 2 -10.39 -4.74 -21.82
CA PRO A 2 -11.68 -5.39 -21.64
C PRO A 2 -12.00 -5.65 -20.16
N GLN A 3 -13.27 -5.50 -19.75
CA GLN A 3 -13.67 -5.55 -18.34
C GLN A 3 -13.53 -6.95 -17.70
N ASP A 4 -13.51 -7.99 -18.53
CA ASP A 4 -13.38 -9.41 -18.20
C ASP A 4 -11.93 -9.88 -18.09
N THR A 5 -10.95 -8.97 -18.17
CA THR A 5 -9.53 -9.27 -17.97
C THR A 5 -9.12 -9.15 -16.50
N LEU A 6 -8.14 -9.96 -16.08
CA LEU A 6 -7.57 -9.87 -14.73
C LEU A 6 -6.94 -8.50 -14.50
N GLU A 7 -6.24 -7.97 -15.50
CA GLU A 7 -5.61 -6.66 -15.45
C GLU A 7 -6.65 -5.56 -15.19
N TRP A 8 -7.81 -5.60 -15.86
CA TRP A 8 -8.88 -4.65 -15.58
C TRP A 8 -9.39 -4.83 -14.15
N GLN A 9 -9.66 -6.07 -13.73
CA GLN A 9 -10.17 -6.32 -12.38
C GLN A 9 -9.23 -5.81 -11.31
N VAL A 10 -7.91 -6.04 -11.42
CA VAL A 10 -6.92 -5.59 -10.43
C VAL A 10 -6.95 -4.07 -10.22
N PHE A 11 -7.03 -3.27 -11.29
CA PHE A 11 -7.09 -1.81 -11.14
C PHE A 11 -8.47 -1.29 -10.80
N SER A 12 -9.50 -1.92 -11.33
CA SER A 12 -10.85 -1.41 -11.24
C SER A 12 -11.53 -1.75 -9.92
N VAL A 13 -11.02 -2.73 -9.15
CA VAL A 13 -11.45 -3.01 -7.77
C VAL A 13 -10.85 -2.05 -6.73
N ALA A 14 -10.01 -1.09 -7.09
CA ALA A 14 -9.53 -0.11 -6.12
C ALA A 14 -10.68 0.85 -5.72
N ARG A 15 -10.79 1.18 -4.43
CA ARG A 15 -11.72 2.24 -3.98
C ARG A 15 -11.26 3.60 -4.51
N PRO A 16 -12.18 4.53 -4.83
CA PRO A 16 -11.81 5.88 -5.22
C PRO A 16 -10.80 6.51 -4.26
N GLY A 17 -9.72 7.08 -4.80
CA GLY A 17 -8.62 7.67 -4.01
C GLY A 17 -7.56 6.68 -3.52
N THR A 18 -7.67 5.40 -3.87
CA THR A 18 -6.67 4.36 -3.58
C THR A 18 -6.15 3.72 -4.85
N VAL A 19 -4.95 3.16 -4.78
CA VAL A 19 -4.37 2.35 -5.84
C VAL A 19 -3.52 1.23 -5.21
N ASP A 20 -3.60 0.03 -5.76
CA ASP A 20 -2.61 -1.01 -5.49
C ASP A 20 -1.40 -0.73 -6.38
N THR A 21 -0.34 -0.18 -5.78
CA THR A 21 0.90 0.13 -6.51
C THR A 21 1.76 -1.11 -6.77
N SER A 22 1.38 -2.26 -6.23
CA SER A 22 1.98 -3.56 -6.49
C SER A 22 1.25 -4.31 -7.60
N ALA A 23 0.11 -3.82 -8.10
CA ALA A 23 -0.60 -4.43 -9.23
C ALA A 23 0.29 -4.68 -10.47
N VAL A 24 1.24 -3.79 -10.76
CA VAL A 24 2.21 -3.94 -11.87
C VAL A 24 3.48 -4.65 -11.40
N PRO A 25 4.27 -4.10 -10.45
CA PRO A 25 5.39 -4.83 -9.86
C PRO A 25 4.87 -5.79 -8.80
N THR A 26 4.17 -6.85 -9.21
CA THR A 26 3.44 -7.66 -8.25
C THR A 26 4.36 -8.52 -7.40
N ASP A 27 4.22 -8.34 -6.08
CA ASP A 27 4.68 -9.20 -5.00
C ASP A 27 3.61 -10.19 -4.55
N GLN A 28 2.50 -10.29 -5.31
CA GLN A 28 1.35 -11.10 -4.98
C GLN A 28 0.79 -10.74 -3.60
N VAL A 29 0.74 -9.43 -3.31
CA VAL A 29 0.05 -8.86 -2.15
C VAL A 29 -0.93 -7.80 -2.63
N ASN A 30 -2.23 -8.04 -2.43
CA ASN A 30 -3.29 -7.04 -2.61
C ASN A 30 -3.12 -5.94 -1.55
N ASN A 31 -2.56 -4.80 -1.94
CA ASN A 31 -2.13 -3.75 -1.00
C ASN A 31 -2.63 -2.34 -1.37
N PRO A 32 -3.96 -2.12 -1.47
CA PRO A 32 -4.50 -0.80 -1.79
C PRO A 32 -3.98 0.28 -0.82
N GLY A 33 -3.52 1.38 -1.41
CA GLY A 33 -2.87 2.49 -0.73
C GLY A 33 -3.44 3.85 -1.16
N THR A 34 -3.73 4.71 -0.18
CA THR A 34 -3.94 6.15 -0.35
C THR A 34 -2.60 6.87 -0.57
N VAL A 35 -2.64 8.02 -1.24
CA VAL A 35 -1.51 8.94 -1.33
C VAL A 35 -1.11 9.44 0.07
N ASN A 36 0.18 9.60 0.33
CA ASN A 36 0.66 10.19 1.58
C ASN A 36 0.49 11.70 1.59
N ALA A 37 0.30 12.27 2.78
CA ALA A 37 0.36 13.71 2.95
C ALA A 37 1.74 14.22 2.51
N ILE A 38 1.73 15.13 1.54
CA ILE A 38 2.89 15.91 1.09
C ILE A 38 2.72 17.41 1.38
N ILE A 39 1.63 17.77 2.06
CA ILE A 39 1.41 19.09 2.66
C ILE A 39 2.24 19.21 3.94
N ASN A 40 2.85 20.36 4.22
CA ASN A 40 3.67 20.59 5.42
C ASN A 40 4.95 19.73 5.51
N LEU A 41 5.43 19.18 4.38
CA LEU A 41 6.53 18.21 4.32
C LEU A 41 7.82 18.62 5.06
N PRO A 42 8.24 19.91 5.11
CA PRO A 42 9.41 20.32 5.90
C PRO A 42 9.35 19.90 7.37
N ARG A 43 8.13 19.74 7.92
CA ARG A 43 7.85 19.41 9.32
C ARG A 43 7.63 17.92 9.57
N ARG A 44 7.57 17.11 8.51
CA ARG A 44 7.54 15.64 8.63
C ARG A 44 8.82 15.15 9.31
N PRO A 45 8.74 14.22 10.28
CA PRO A 45 9.91 13.70 10.99
C PRO A 45 11.00 13.20 10.06
N LYS A 46 12.24 13.63 10.33
CA LYS A 46 13.44 13.29 9.55
C LYS A 46 14.58 12.74 10.41
N GLU A 47 14.38 12.55 11.71
CA GLU A 47 15.46 12.13 12.61
C GLU A 47 15.76 10.63 12.58
N PHE A 48 15.13 9.86 11.70
CA PHE A 48 15.38 8.43 11.56
C PHE A 48 16.71 8.19 10.86
N GLU A 49 17.67 7.62 11.59
CA GLU A 49 18.97 7.25 11.05
C GLU A 49 18.90 5.84 10.44
N GLU A 50 19.30 5.72 9.18
CA GLU A 50 19.27 4.48 8.40
C GLU A 50 20.64 4.25 7.73
N ASP A 51 21.01 2.98 7.56
CA ASP A 51 22.17 2.57 6.77
C ASP A 51 21.79 2.56 5.28
N VAL A 52 22.22 3.59 4.55
CA VAL A 52 21.76 3.87 3.18
C VAL A 52 22.85 3.59 2.14
N LEU A 53 22.66 2.51 1.38
CA LEU A 53 23.44 2.20 0.18
C LEU A 53 22.78 2.85 -1.05
N LYS A 54 23.33 3.96 -1.54
CA LYS A 54 22.81 4.66 -2.72
C LYS A 54 23.89 5.33 -3.56
N TRP A 55 23.48 5.82 -4.74
CA TRP A 55 24.31 6.59 -5.66
C TRP A 55 24.38 8.06 -5.24
N ARG A 56 25.59 8.56 -4.96
CA ARG A 56 25.82 9.95 -4.56
C ARG A 56 26.63 10.68 -5.63
N LYS A 57 26.35 11.96 -5.85
CA LYS A 57 27.13 12.80 -6.78
C LYS A 57 28.61 12.79 -6.39
N ALA A 58 29.48 12.60 -7.37
CA ALA A 58 30.94 12.56 -7.25
C ALA A 58 31.56 13.35 -8.42
N LYS A 59 32.80 13.82 -8.26
CA LYS A 59 33.52 14.53 -9.32
C LYS A 59 34.21 13.59 -10.31
N THR A 60 34.65 12.43 -9.82
CA THR A 60 35.39 11.43 -10.59
C THR A 60 35.01 10.04 -10.11
N CYS A 61 35.26 9.05 -10.94
CA CYS A 61 35.24 7.65 -10.53
C CYS A 61 36.65 7.13 -10.29
N PRO A 62 36.86 6.22 -9.32
CA PRO A 62 38.12 5.51 -9.17
C PRO A 62 38.47 4.76 -10.47
N ALA A 63 39.76 4.70 -10.81
CA ALA A 63 40.23 4.10 -12.07
C ALA A 63 39.85 2.61 -12.27
N VAL A 64 39.54 1.91 -11.17
CA VAL A 64 39.17 0.48 -11.15
C VAL A 64 37.70 0.24 -10.81
N ALA A 65 36.89 1.29 -10.65
CA ALA A 65 35.48 1.13 -10.30
C ALA A 65 34.70 0.56 -11.50
N ASN A 66 33.90 -0.48 -11.24
CA ASN A 66 32.95 -0.96 -12.25
C ASN A 66 31.73 -0.04 -12.31
N GLU A 67 30.96 -0.14 -13.40
CA GLU A 67 29.81 0.73 -13.66
C GLU A 67 28.64 0.55 -12.69
N ARG A 68 28.68 -0.45 -11.78
CA ARG A 68 27.71 -0.65 -10.69
C ARG A 68 28.15 0.00 -9.38
N GLU A 69 29.40 0.44 -9.29
CA GLU A 69 29.97 1.11 -8.13
C GLU A 69 30.20 2.59 -8.39
N CYS A 70 30.59 2.96 -9.61
CA CYS A 70 30.73 4.35 -10.00
C CYS A 70 30.51 4.54 -11.50
N TRP A 71 29.88 5.65 -11.88
CA TRP A 71 29.67 6.00 -13.27
C TRP A 71 29.77 7.51 -13.52
N CYS A 72 30.42 7.90 -14.61
CA CYS A 72 30.51 9.29 -15.09
C CYS A 72 29.75 9.47 -16.41
N GLU A 73 29.04 10.58 -16.57
CA GLU A 73 28.34 10.86 -17.83
C GLU A 73 29.36 11.14 -18.96
N PRO A 74 29.33 10.39 -20.08
CA PRO A 74 30.24 10.61 -21.20
C PRO A 74 30.15 12.05 -21.73
N GLY A 75 31.31 12.70 -21.91
CA GLY A 75 31.38 14.07 -22.40
C GLY A 75 31.01 15.15 -21.37
N ARG A 76 30.80 14.81 -20.10
CA ARG A 76 30.54 15.77 -19.01
C ARG A 76 31.53 15.62 -17.85
N GLU A 77 32.57 16.43 -17.87
CA GLU A 77 33.56 16.48 -16.80
C GLU A 77 32.91 16.81 -15.45
N GLY A 78 33.32 16.11 -14.39
CA GLY A 78 32.83 16.37 -13.03
C GLY A 78 31.44 15.84 -12.72
N LYS A 79 30.74 15.22 -13.69
CA LYS A 79 29.37 14.71 -13.51
C LYS A 79 29.39 13.18 -13.34
N CYS A 80 29.73 12.74 -12.13
CA CYS A 80 29.80 11.33 -11.78
C CYS A 80 28.90 11.00 -10.59
N TRP A 81 28.66 9.71 -10.38
CA TRP A 81 27.95 9.18 -9.22
C TRP A 81 28.68 7.96 -8.70
N GLN A 82 28.85 7.89 -7.38
CA GLN A 82 29.47 6.76 -6.70
C GLN A 82 28.46 6.14 -5.74
N ARG A 83 28.26 4.83 -5.86
CA ARG A 83 27.47 4.04 -4.94
C ARG A 83 28.29 3.82 -3.66
N SER A 84 27.70 4.15 -2.51
CA SER A 84 28.36 4.00 -1.21
C SER A 84 27.36 3.72 -0.10
N LEU A 85 27.81 3.07 0.97
CA LEU A 85 27.03 2.89 2.19
C LEU A 85 27.36 4.03 3.16
N GLN A 86 26.36 4.76 3.64
CA GLN A 86 26.52 5.80 4.67
C GLN A 86 25.31 5.81 5.59
N LYS A 87 25.54 6.25 6.84
CA LYS A 87 24.45 6.56 7.77
C LYS A 87 23.83 7.90 7.41
N GLU A 88 22.52 7.92 7.17
CA GLU A 88 21.79 9.12 6.80
C GLU A 88 20.50 9.26 7.58
N LYS A 89 20.11 10.52 7.82
CA LYS A 89 18.80 10.88 8.34
C LYS A 89 17.81 10.99 7.19
N VAL A 90 16.76 10.18 7.20
CA VAL A 90 15.77 10.13 6.13
C VAL A 90 14.36 10.38 6.63
N ARG A 91 13.50 10.82 5.70
CA ARG A 91 12.05 10.76 5.89
C ARG A 91 11.57 9.42 5.35
N HIS A 92 10.61 8.82 6.03
CA HIS A 92 10.00 7.57 5.58
C HIS A 92 8.69 7.86 4.90
N ILE A 93 8.75 8.30 3.64
CA ILE A 93 7.58 8.93 3.02
C ILE A 93 6.46 7.91 2.81
N LEU A 94 6.78 6.68 2.38
CA LEU A 94 5.81 5.58 2.22
C LEU A 94 5.33 4.99 3.56
N LYS A 95 4.15 4.36 3.58
CA LYS A 95 3.49 3.96 4.84
C LYS A 95 4.24 2.87 5.61
N GLY A 96 5.15 2.11 5.00
CA GLY A 96 6.08 1.20 5.70
C GLY A 96 7.50 1.78 5.86
N GLY A 97 7.76 2.94 5.27
CA GLY A 97 9.08 3.57 5.16
C GLY A 97 9.98 2.89 4.14
N GLU A 98 9.40 2.32 3.10
CA GLU A 98 10.10 1.51 2.09
C GLU A 98 11.04 2.35 1.23
N ASP A 99 10.77 3.64 1.04
CA ASP A 99 11.63 4.62 0.36
C ASP A 99 12.67 5.25 1.30
N SER A 100 13.34 4.38 2.06
CA SER A 100 14.26 4.75 3.15
C SER A 100 15.64 5.22 2.70
N ILE A 101 15.85 5.52 1.42
CA ILE A 101 17.14 6.03 0.92
C ILE A 101 17.18 7.55 0.70
N GLY A 102 16.05 8.24 0.90
CA GLY A 102 15.96 9.71 0.89
C GLY A 102 14.87 10.26 -0.04
N ASP A 103 14.55 11.54 0.16
CA ASP A 103 13.42 12.20 -0.54
C ASP A 103 13.61 12.28 -2.06
N ASN A 104 14.85 12.49 -2.51
CA ASN A 104 15.17 12.60 -3.93
C ASN A 104 14.84 11.29 -4.65
N GLU A 105 15.27 10.16 -4.10
CA GLU A 105 15.05 8.86 -4.69
C GLU A 105 13.61 8.37 -4.51
N ALA A 106 12.95 8.76 -3.41
CA ALA A 106 11.50 8.59 -3.27
C ALA A 106 10.73 9.24 -4.42
N VAL A 107 11.08 10.49 -4.78
CA VAL A 107 10.52 11.22 -5.94
C VAL A 107 10.94 10.59 -7.27
N GLN A 108 12.21 10.25 -7.44
CA GLN A 108 12.71 9.62 -8.66
C GLN A 108 11.94 8.34 -9.00
N ARG A 109 11.70 7.48 -8.00
CA ARG A 109 10.95 6.24 -8.16
C ARG A 109 9.54 6.46 -8.68
N VAL A 110 8.87 7.56 -8.29
CA VAL A 110 7.53 7.91 -8.80
C VAL A 110 7.55 8.08 -10.32
N TYR A 111 8.56 8.74 -10.88
CA TYR A 111 8.68 8.91 -12.34
C TYR A 111 8.90 7.59 -13.08
N ILE A 112 9.66 6.68 -12.48
CA ILE A 112 9.87 5.32 -13.02
C ILE A 112 8.56 4.54 -13.00
N ASN A 113 7.85 4.55 -11.87
CA ASN A 113 6.54 3.91 -11.69
C ASN A 113 5.50 4.34 -12.73
N ILE A 114 5.52 5.60 -13.18
CA ILE A 114 4.59 6.12 -14.18
C ILE A 114 5.10 5.99 -15.63
N GLY A 115 6.17 5.23 -15.87
CA GLY A 115 6.59 4.83 -17.22
C GLY A 115 7.91 5.44 -17.72
N SER A 116 8.58 6.29 -16.93
CA SER A 116 9.87 6.83 -17.38
C SER A 116 10.89 5.71 -17.58
N CYS A 117 11.58 5.73 -18.73
CA CYS A 117 12.61 4.76 -19.08
C CYS A 117 12.14 3.29 -19.13
N ALA A 118 10.85 3.01 -19.30
CA ALA A 118 10.24 1.69 -19.16
C ALA A 118 11.01 0.53 -19.83
N GLU A 119 11.25 0.64 -21.13
CA GLU A 119 11.90 -0.41 -21.94
C GLU A 119 13.37 -0.66 -21.56
N VAL A 120 14.03 0.37 -21.04
CA VAL A 120 15.46 0.37 -20.71
C VAL A 120 15.69 -0.08 -19.27
N CYS A 121 14.83 0.35 -18.35
CA CYS A 121 15.07 0.31 -16.91
C CYS A 121 14.36 -0.80 -16.15
N TRP A 122 13.09 -1.08 -16.45
CA TRP A 122 12.26 -1.76 -15.44
C TRP A 122 11.18 -2.71 -15.98
N VAL A 123 10.69 -2.56 -17.21
CA VAL A 123 9.70 -3.52 -17.77
C VAL A 123 10.27 -4.95 -17.84
N ASN A 124 11.57 -5.04 -18.09
CA ASN A 124 12.33 -6.29 -18.15
C ASN A 124 12.48 -6.99 -16.80
N HIS A 125 12.12 -6.30 -15.73
CA HIS A 125 12.26 -6.74 -14.35
C HIS A 125 10.90 -7.09 -13.71
N LEU A 126 9.80 -6.93 -14.44
CA LEU A 126 8.46 -7.27 -13.98
C LEU A 126 8.18 -8.78 -14.10
N THR A 127 7.36 -9.29 -13.21
CA THR A 127 6.80 -10.63 -13.34
C THR A 127 5.67 -10.64 -14.36
N ASN A 128 5.71 -11.59 -15.29
CA ASN A 128 4.64 -11.88 -16.22
C ASN A 128 3.68 -12.84 -15.54
N LEU A 129 2.41 -12.44 -15.39
CA LEU A 129 1.42 -13.26 -14.69
C LEU A 129 1.17 -14.62 -15.35
N ARG A 130 1.46 -14.77 -16.64
CA ARG A 130 1.22 -15.98 -17.42
C ARG A 130 2.43 -16.92 -17.52
N GLU A 131 3.62 -16.47 -17.09
CA GLU A 131 4.85 -17.28 -17.12
C GLU A 131 4.95 -18.18 -15.89
N LEU A 132 5.11 -19.49 -16.09
CA LEU A 132 5.16 -20.52 -15.05
C LEU A 132 6.47 -21.30 -15.01
N ASP A 133 7.36 -21.15 -16.01
CA ASP A 133 8.67 -21.76 -16.04
C ASP A 133 9.69 -20.89 -15.28
N PRO A 134 10.27 -21.37 -14.16
CA PRO A 134 11.23 -20.61 -13.37
C PRO A 134 12.55 -20.27 -14.09
N SER A 135 12.83 -20.90 -15.23
CA SER A 135 13.99 -20.59 -16.06
C SER A 135 13.74 -19.45 -17.05
N GLN A 136 12.48 -19.07 -17.28
CA GLN A 136 12.12 -18.04 -18.25
C GLN A 136 12.10 -16.64 -17.63
N ARG A 137 12.36 -15.66 -18.49
CA ARG A 137 12.22 -14.24 -18.14
C ARG A 137 10.76 -13.92 -17.80
N GLY A 138 10.57 -13.15 -16.72
CA GLY A 138 9.24 -12.78 -16.23
C GLY A 138 8.61 -13.83 -15.32
N PHE A 139 9.33 -14.90 -14.93
CA PHE A 139 8.85 -15.79 -13.88
C PHE A 139 8.74 -15.07 -12.52
N GLY A 140 9.76 -14.31 -12.14
CA GLY A 140 9.77 -13.48 -10.95
C GLY A 140 10.05 -12.03 -11.30
N GLN A 141 9.85 -11.14 -10.33
CA GLN A 141 10.44 -9.83 -10.42
C GLN A 141 11.95 -9.91 -10.15
N THR A 142 12.71 -8.92 -10.63
CA THR A 142 14.14 -8.76 -10.33
C THR A 142 14.44 -7.28 -10.01
N PRO A 143 15.55 -6.94 -9.35
CA PRO A 143 15.86 -5.54 -9.02
C PRO A 143 16.15 -4.69 -10.25
N VAL A 144 15.64 -3.45 -10.26
CA VAL A 144 16.12 -2.40 -11.17
C VAL A 144 17.53 -1.95 -10.75
N ASP A 145 18.44 -1.84 -11.72
CA ASP A 145 19.80 -1.34 -11.52
C ASP A 145 19.84 0.18 -11.82
N ILE A 146 19.96 1.02 -10.78
CA ILE A 146 19.97 2.48 -10.94
C ILE A 146 21.18 2.92 -11.78
N GLY A 147 22.32 2.22 -11.68
CA GLY A 147 23.51 2.50 -12.49
C GLY A 147 23.26 2.27 -13.98
N GLN A 148 22.64 1.15 -14.30
CA GLN A 148 22.22 0.80 -15.67
C GLN A 148 21.19 1.81 -16.21
N CYS A 149 20.17 2.15 -15.42
CA CYS A 149 19.21 3.19 -15.77
C CYS A 149 19.86 4.54 -16.07
N ARG A 150 20.78 4.96 -15.21
CA ARG A 150 21.49 6.22 -15.36
C ARG A 150 22.36 6.25 -16.61
N ARG A 151 23.03 5.15 -16.93
CA ARG A 151 23.82 4.98 -18.17
C ARG A 151 22.95 5.08 -19.41
N ASP A 152 21.93 4.22 -19.47
CA ASP A 152 21.27 3.90 -20.72
C ASP A 152 20.09 4.85 -21.01
N CYS A 153 19.50 5.49 -19.98
CA CYS A 153 18.37 6.40 -20.14
C CYS A 153 18.73 7.87 -19.88
N ARG A 154 18.73 8.69 -20.93
CA ARG A 154 18.91 10.16 -20.81
C ARG A 154 17.85 10.84 -19.96
N ASN A 155 16.60 10.36 -20.01
CA ASN A 155 15.49 10.95 -19.26
C ASN A 155 15.65 10.70 -17.75
N PHE A 156 16.27 9.58 -17.36
CA PHE A 156 16.62 9.30 -15.96
C PHE A 156 17.57 10.38 -15.42
N ARG A 157 18.64 10.69 -16.16
CA ARG A 157 19.58 11.77 -15.80
C ARG A 157 18.91 13.14 -15.75
N ALA A 158 18.00 13.41 -16.70
CA ALA A 158 17.25 14.67 -16.70
C ALA A 158 16.36 14.83 -15.45
N ILE A 159 15.79 13.74 -14.95
CA ILE A 159 15.05 13.73 -13.67
C ILE A 159 16.03 13.98 -12.52
N GLU A 160 17.16 13.28 -12.48
CA GLU A 160 18.19 13.44 -11.42
C GLU A 160 18.72 14.86 -11.28
N ASP A 161 18.88 15.56 -12.40
CA ASP A 161 19.32 16.95 -12.44
C ASP A 161 18.30 17.91 -11.81
N ARG A 162 17.05 17.47 -11.57
CA ARG A 162 15.91 18.30 -11.10
C ARG A 162 15.29 17.83 -9.79
N LEU A 163 15.81 16.76 -9.17
CA LEU A 163 15.16 16.16 -8.00
C LEU A 163 15.06 17.13 -6.82
N ALA A 164 16.09 17.95 -6.59
CA ALA A 164 16.09 18.91 -5.50
C ALA A 164 15.01 19.98 -5.67
N GLU A 165 14.81 20.47 -6.90
CA GLU A 165 13.79 21.45 -7.26
C GLU A 165 12.39 20.85 -7.14
N ILE A 166 12.19 19.59 -7.57
CA ILE A 166 10.91 18.89 -7.44
C ILE A 166 10.59 18.66 -5.96
N VAL A 167 11.56 18.22 -5.15
CA VAL A 167 11.38 18.07 -3.70
C VAL A 167 11.04 19.41 -3.05
N ALA A 168 11.72 20.50 -3.42
CA ALA A 168 11.43 21.84 -2.93
C ALA A 168 10.00 22.29 -3.31
N PHE A 169 9.56 22.01 -4.53
CA PHE A 169 8.20 22.28 -4.98
C PHE A 169 7.16 21.49 -4.17
N LEU A 170 7.37 20.19 -3.98
CA LEU A 170 6.47 19.36 -3.17
C LEU A 170 6.44 19.83 -1.70
N ALA A 171 7.56 20.30 -1.17
CA ALA A 171 7.67 20.84 0.18
C ALA A 171 7.02 22.23 0.37
N ALA A 172 6.59 22.88 -0.71
CA ALA A 172 5.85 24.14 -0.64
C ALA A 172 4.39 23.95 -0.22
N GLY A 173 3.85 22.73 -0.30
CA GLY A 173 2.47 22.43 0.11
C GLY A 173 2.19 22.83 1.56
N ARG A 174 1.01 23.41 1.81
CA ARG A 174 0.54 23.80 3.14
C ARG A 174 -0.80 23.11 3.44
N PRO A 175 -1.11 22.82 4.73
CA PRO A 175 -2.43 22.34 5.11
C PRO A 175 -3.52 23.35 4.76
N THR A 176 -4.71 22.85 4.42
CA THR A 176 -5.90 23.66 4.19
C THR A 176 -6.82 23.53 5.40
N ASP A 177 -6.96 24.62 6.15
CA ASP A 177 -7.88 24.67 7.28
C ASP A 177 -9.33 24.76 6.82
N LEU A 178 -10.22 24.06 7.51
CA LEU A 178 -11.66 24.06 7.18
C LEU A 178 -12.28 25.47 7.27
N TYR A 179 -11.82 26.31 8.19
CA TYR A 179 -12.34 27.68 8.31
C TYR A 179 -12.03 28.50 7.05
N ALA A 180 -10.82 28.37 6.52
CA ALA A 180 -10.38 29.04 5.30
C ALA A 180 -11.14 28.49 4.09
N ALA A 181 -11.31 27.17 4.00
CA ALA A 181 -12.09 26.53 2.95
C ALA A 181 -13.57 26.98 2.95
N ARG A 182 -14.14 27.24 4.13
CA ARG A 182 -15.50 27.79 4.30
C ARG A 182 -15.60 29.31 4.12
N GLY A 183 -14.49 30.01 3.89
CA GLY A 183 -14.48 31.48 3.80
C GLY A 183 -14.78 32.19 5.12
N LEU A 184 -14.51 31.55 6.26
CA LEU A 184 -14.65 32.15 7.58
C LEU A 184 -13.47 33.07 7.88
N ARG A 185 -13.67 34.06 8.77
CA ARG A 185 -12.63 35.07 9.04
C ARG A 185 -11.45 34.47 9.77
N ASP A 186 -11.72 33.62 10.75
CA ASP A 186 -10.70 32.97 11.56
C ASP A 186 -11.21 31.65 12.16
N MET A 187 -10.35 31.01 12.94
CA MET A 187 -10.63 29.76 13.63
C MET A 187 -11.75 29.89 14.67
N ARG A 188 -12.00 31.07 15.26
CA ARG A 188 -13.05 31.25 16.27
C ARG A 188 -14.43 31.11 15.63
N ASP A 189 -14.60 31.67 14.43
CA ASP A 189 -15.84 31.50 13.66
C ASP A 189 -16.12 30.02 13.36
N LEU A 190 -15.08 29.22 13.05
CA LEU A 190 -15.24 27.78 12.87
C LEU A 190 -15.61 27.06 14.17
N VAL A 191 -14.93 27.40 15.28
CA VAL A 191 -15.25 26.81 16.60
C VAL A 191 -16.69 27.09 16.97
N GLU A 192 -17.20 28.31 16.76
CA GLU A 192 -18.61 28.63 17.03
C GLU A 192 -19.57 27.77 16.19
N GLN A 193 -19.28 27.57 14.90
CA GLN A 193 -20.09 26.68 14.05
C GLN A 193 -20.07 25.23 14.54
N LEU A 194 -18.89 24.72 14.87
CA LEU A 194 -18.73 23.35 15.36
C LEU A 194 -19.40 23.16 16.73
N GLU A 195 -19.36 24.15 17.62
CA GLU A 195 -20.03 24.06 18.91
C GLU A 195 -21.57 24.13 18.79
N ARG A 196 -22.10 24.84 17.80
CA ARG A 196 -23.54 24.79 17.50
C ARG A 196 -23.98 23.41 17.00
N GLU A 197 -23.11 22.71 16.27
CA GLU A 197 -23.40 21.40 15.68
C GLU A 197 -23.14 20.24 16.67
N PHE A 198 -22.02 20.27 17.40
CA PHE A 198 -21.54 19.17 18.25
C PHE A 198 -21.73 19.40 19.75
N GLY A 199 -22.15 20.61 20.15
CA GLY A 199 -22.38 21.00 21.54
C GLY A 199 -21.37 22.02 22.06
N ARG A 200 -21.82 22.83 23.03
CA ARG A 200 -21.00 23.87 23.66
C ARG A 200 -19.72 23.28 24.25
N GLY A 201 -18.57 23.87 23.93
CA GLY A 201 -17.26 23.42 24.39
C GLY A 201 -16.72 22.14 23.73
N ALA A 202 -17.39 21.61 22.69
CA ALA A 202 -17.00 20.36 22.03
C ALA A 202 -15.57 20.39 21.50
N VAL A 203 -15.11 21.49 20.89
CA VAL A 203 -13.74 21.59 20.35
C VAL A 203 -12.70 21.54 21.47
N ALA A 204 -12.93 22.25 22.58
CA ALA A 204 -12.02 22.25 23.72
C ALA A 204 -11.95 20.87 24.39
N ARG A 205 -13.10 20.20 24.59
CA ARG A 205 -13.16 18.83 25.09
C ARG A 205 -12.46 17.86 24.13
N GLY A 206 -12.68 17.99 22.83
CA GLY A 206 -12.09 17.15 21.80
C GLY A 206 -10.56 17.24 21.76
N LYS A 207 -10.00 18.43 22.00
CA LYS A 207 -8.55 18.61 22.14
C LYS A 207 -7.99 17.77 23.30
N VAL A 208 -8.68 17.75 24.44
CA VAL A 208 -8.28 16.94 25.60
C VAL A 208 -8.36 15.45 25.25
N VAL A 209 -9.48 14.99 24.68
CA VAL A 209 -9.65 13.60 24.25
C VAL A 209 -8.55 13.19 23.26
N PHE A 210 -8.22 14.04 22.30
CA PHE A 210 -7.13 13.80 21.35
C PHE A 210 -5.77 13.70 22.03
N ALA A 211 -5.45 14.64 22.93
CA ALA A 211 -4.19 14.63 23.67
C ALA A 211 -4.00 13.34 24.48
N ASP A 212 -5.07 12.87 25.13
CA ASP A 212 -5.02 11.71 26.02
C ASP A 212 -5.00 10.38 25.27
N ASN A 213 -5.65 10.30 24.10
CA ASN A 213 -5.91 9.01 23.42
C ASN A 213 -5.20 8.85 22.07
N CYS A 214 -4.90 9.96 21.36
CA CYS A 214 -4.50 9.92 19.95
C CYS A 214 -3.10 10.50 19.71
N ALA A 215 -2.71 11.51 20.48
CA ALA A 215 -1.50 12.31 20.23
C ALA A 215 -0.20 11.49 20.31
N ARG A 216 -0.16 10.41 21.11
CA ARG A 216 1.02 9.51 21.17
C ARG A 216 1.45 8.99 19.79
N CYS A 217 0.47 8.75 18.92
CA CYS A 217 0.69 8.35 17.52
C CYS A 217 0.66 9.58 16.61
N HIS A 218 -0.33 10.45 16.77
CA HIS A 218 -0.66 11.52 15.82
C HIS A 218 -0.10 12.90 16.19
N SER A 219 1.06 12.97 16.84
CA SER A 219 1.77 14.24 17.09
C SER A 219 3.27 14.08 17.00
N THR A 220 3.95 15.07 16.42
CA THR A 220 5.42 15.21 16.48
C THR A 220 5.88 16.01 17.68
N GLN A 221 4.97 16.69 18.36
CA GLN A 221 5.30 17.43 19.57
C GLN A 221 5.64 16.46 20.69
N LYS A 222 6.55 16.87 21.57
CA LYS A 222 6.94 16.06 22.73
C LYS A 222 5.88 16.15 23.81
N GLU A 223 5.78 15.12 24.65
CA GLU A 223 4.98 15.18 25.87
C GLU A 223 5.39 16.35 26.79
N PRO A 224 4.51 16.80 27.69
CA PRO A 224 3.12 16.35 27.89
C PRO A 224 2.18 16.90 26.79
N PHE A 225 1.33 16.05 26.21
CA PHE A 225 0.40 16.43 25.13
C PHE A 225 -0.71 17.43 25.54
N PRO A 226 -1.30 17.37 26.75
CA PRO A 226 -2.37 18.29 27.14
C PRO A 226 -1.98 19.78 27.07
N THR A 227 -0.69 20.10 27.17
CA THR A 227 -0.20 21.49 27.12
C THR A 227 0.15 21.96 25.70
N ARG A 228 0.04 21.10 24.68
CA ARG A 228 0.43 21.42 23.31
C ARG A 228 -0.69 22.11 22.56
N ASP A 229 -0.33 22.98 21.62
CA ASP A 229 -1.26 23.45 20.59
C ASP A 229 -0.97 22.72 19.27
N PHE A 230 -1.85 21.78 18.93
CA PHE A 230 -1.75 20.97 17.72
C PHE A 230 -1.99 21.78 16.43
N ARG A 231 -2.44 23.03 16.55
CA ARG A 231 -2.66 23.95 15.43
C ARG A 231 -1.60 25.03 15.35
N GLU A 232 -0.58 25.01 16.20
CA GLU A 232 0.45 26.05 16.19
C GLU A 232 1.12 26.14 14.81
N ALA A 233 1.27 27.36 14.31
CA ALA A 233 1.98 27.64 13.07
C ALA A 233 3.27 28.39 13.38
N SER A 234 4.35 28.04 12.67
CA SER A 234 5.63 28.70 12.81
C SER A 234 5.52 30.19 12.44
N THR A 235 6.12 31.04 13.28
CA THR A 235 6.28 32.48 13.05
C THR A 235 7.67 32.83 12.51
N ASP A 236 8.59 31.87 12.45
CA ASP A 236 9.92 32.04 11.87
C ASP A 236 9.79 32.46 10.38
N PRO A 237 10.48 33.52 9.92
CA PRO A 237 10.44 33.95 8.53
C PRO A 237 10.71 32.84 7.49
N GLN A 238 11.57 31.87 7.79
CA GLN A 238 11.91 30.77 6.87
C GLN A 238 10.82 29.70 6.78
N ASP A 239 10.05 29.55 7.85
CA ASP A 239 9.05 28.48 7.99
C ASP A 239 7.62 29.02 8.16
N LYS A 240 7.41 30.31 7.90
CA LYS A 240 6.18 31.02 8.26
C LYS A 240 4.95 30.31 7.71
N GLY A 241 4.01 30.01 8.61
CA GLY A 241 2.75 29.35 8.26
C GLY A 241 2.82 27.82 8.13
N LEU A 242 3.99 27.19 8.27
CA LEU A 242 4.06 25.73 8.47
C LEU A 242 3.48 25.35 9.83
N ARG A 243 2.70 24.26 9.89
CA ARG A 243 2.25 23.72 11.19
C ARG A 243 3.44 23.14 11.93
N ILE A 244 3.59 23.53 13.20
CA ILE A 244 4.65 22.99 14.08
C ILE A 244 4.50 21.47 14.20
N ASP A 245 3.26 21.01 14.34
CA ASP A 245 2.92 19.60 14.38
C ASP A 245 2.72 19.03 12.96
N TRP A 246 3.34 17.87 12.67
CA TRP A 246 3.04 17.09 11.47
C TRP A 246 1.74 16.28 11.61
N LEU A 247 1.22 16.17 12.83
CA LEU A 247 0.08 15.33 13.20
C LEU A 247 0.27 13.85 12.85
N GLY A 248 1.53 13.40 12.93
CA GLY A 248 1.94 12.01 12.87
C GLY A 248 3.36 11.83 13.40
N ASN A 249 3.67 10.81 14.18
CA ASN A 249 5.02 10.64 14.71
C ASN A 249 5.94 9.89 13.73
N ASP A 250 5.39 9.34 12.64
CA ASP A 250 6.04 8.50 11.64
C ASP A 250 6.82 7.32 12.25
N ARG A 251 6.57 6.96 13.52
CA ARG A 251 7.25 5.85 14.20
C ARG A 251 6.73 4.52 13.68
N LEU A 252 7.64 3.56 13.67
CA LEU A 252 7.31 2.20 13.29
C LEU A 252 6.36 1.59 14.32
N THR A 253 5.20 1.13 13.88
CA THR A 253 4.16 0.51 14.71
C THR A 253 3.78 -0.85 14.11
N PRO A 254 3.75 -1.94 14.90
CA PRO A 254 3.34 -3.25 14.40
C PRO A 254 1.89 -3.22 13.88
N VAL A 255 1.62 -3.86 12.74
CA VAL A 255 0.26 -3.93 12.19
C VAL A 255 -0.73 -4.57 13.17
N THR A 256 -0.26 -5.46 14.04
CA THR A 256 -1.04 -6.11 15.09
C THR A 256 -1.47 -5.16 16.21
N GLU A 257 -0.78 -4.03 16.41
CA GLU A 257 -1.23 -2.95 17.28
C GLU A 257 -2.18 -2.01 16.54
N VAL A 258 -1.86 -1.67 15.28
CA VAL A 258 -2.67 -0.74 14.49
C VAL A 258 -4.04 -1.34 14.16
N GLY A 259 -4.13 -2.61 13.75
CA GLY A 259 -5.39 -3.30 13.48
C GLY A 259 -6.05 -3.00 12.12
N THR A 260 -5.42 -2.23 11.23
CA THR A 260 -5.94 -1.98 9.87
C THR A 260 -5.71 -3.18 8.94
N TYR A 261 -6.25 -3.12 7.71
CA TYR A 261 -6.08 -4.17 6.70
C TYR A 261 -4.60 -4.53 6.50
N ARG A 262 -4.20 -5.71 6.97
CA ARG A 262 -2.78 -6.03 7.19
C ARG A 262 -1.99 -6.35 5.93
N SER A 263 -2.62 -6.72 4.82
CA SER A 263 -1.93 -7.06 3.56
C SER A 263 -0.95 -5.97 3.15
N ARG A 264 -1.31 -4.69 3.31
CA ARG A 264 -0.40 -3.59 2.93
C ARG A 264 0.91 -3.58 3.73
N SER A 265 0.93 -4.08 4.97
CA SER A 265 2.16 -4.18 5.79
C SER A 265 3.09 -5.32 5.36
N LEU A 266 2.58 -6.21 4.50
CA LEU A 266 3.28 -7.36 3.94
C LEU A 266 3.85 -7.08 2.53
N HIS A 267 3.71 -5.85 2.05
CA HIS A 267 4.35 -5.39 0.83
C HIS A 267 5.86 -5.66 0.85
N SER A 268 6.40 -6.18 -0.25
CA SER A 268 7.76 -6.70 -0.31
C SER A 268 8.60 -6.18 -1.47
N ASN A 269 8.10 -5.31 -2.35
CA ASN A 269 8.84 -4.92 -3.56
C ASN A 269 10.20 -4.24 -3.30
N HIS A 270 10.45 -3.76 -2.08
CA HIS A 270 11.72 -3.13 -1.69
C HIS A 270 12.68 -4.10 -0.98
N MET A 271 12.29 -5.37 -0.86
CA MET A 271 13.14 -6.42 -0.32
C MET A 271 14.18 -6.88 -1.36
N LYS A 272 15.17 -7.64 -0.88
CA LYS A 272 16.23 -8.18 -1.73
C LYS A 272 15.64 -9.10 -2.80
N GLY A 273 16.11 -8.96 -4.03
CA GLY A 273 15.63 -9.68 -5.21
C GLY A 273 14.42 -9.04 -5.88
N HIS A 274 13.83 -7.99 -5.30
CA HIS A 274 12.61 -7.36 -5.82
C HIS A 274 12.88 -6.02 -6.50
N LEU A 275 11.90 -5.54 -7.26
CA LEU A 275 12.06 -4.45 -8.22
C LEU A 275 12.68 -3.18 -7.62
N TRP A 276 12.25 -2.82 -6.40
CA TRP A 276 12.66 -1.60 -5.71
C TRP A 276 13.76 -1.81 -4.67
N GLU A 277 14.55 -2.90 -4.77
CA GLU A 277 15.66 -3.18 -3.84
C GLU A 277 16.57 -1.97 -3.64
N GLU A 278 17.02 -1.31 -4.72
CA GLU A 278 17.92 -0.16 -4.65
C GLU A 278 17.27 1.13 -4.12
N TYR A 279 15.96 1.10 -3.80
CA TYR A 279 15.21 2.24 -3.23
C TYR A 279 14.92 2.10 -1.73
N ALA A 280 15.41 1.05 -1.07
CA ALA A 280 15.34 0.89 0.40
C ALA A 280 16.72 0.87 1.07
N SER A 281 16.76 1.25 2.34
CA SER A 281 17.95 1.17 3.19
C SER A 281 18.26 -0.28 3.59
N GLU A 282 19.50 -0.54 4.01
CA GLU A 282 19.87 -1.82 4.62
C GLU A 282 19.16 -2.03 5.96
N THR A 283 18.94 -0.96 6.72
CA THR A 283 18.19 -0.99 7.98
C THR A 283 16.73 -1.43 7.77
N TYR A 284 16.07 -0.99 6.69
CA TYR A 284 14.73 -1.49 6.32
C TYR A 284 14.77 -2.99 5.96
N ARG A 285 15.72 -3.40 5.11
CA ARG A 285 15.83 -4.79 4.66
C ARG A 285 16.18 -5.76 5.78
N THR A 286 17.02 -5.37 6.73
CA THR A 286 17.47 -6.25 7.83
C THR A 286 16.53 -6.26 9.02
N ARG A 287 15.50 -5.40 9.03
CA ARG A 287 14.50 -5.33 10.08
C ARG A 287 13.84 -6.72 10.29
N PRO A 288 13.69 -7.18 11.54
CA PRO A 288 12.92 -8.38 11.83
C PRO A 288 11.46 -8.20 11.43
N ALA A 289 10.86 -9.26 10.87
CA ALA A 289 9.41 -9.32 10.69
C ALA A 289 8.67 -9.20 12.03
N ASN A 290 7.43 -8.71 12.00
CA ASN A 290 6.57 -8.68 13.18
C ASN A 290 6.29 -10.13 13.64
N PRO A 291 6.79 -10.54 14.83
CA PRO A 291 6.66 -11.92 15.28
C PRO A 291 5.22 -12.32 15.62
N ASN A 292 4.32 -11.35 15.77
CA ASN A 292 2.92 -11.58 16.09
C ASN A 292 2.03 -11.69 14.83
N LEU A 293 2.61 -11.52 13.64
CA LEU A 293 1.90 -11.68 12.38
C LEU A 293 2.01 -13.14 11.94
N ARG A 294 0.86 -13.78 11.70
CA ARG A 294 0.78 -15.22 11.40
C ARG A 294 0.54 -15.52 9.92
N ASP A 295 0.77 -14.53 9.05
CA ASP A 295 0.54 -14.71 7.63
C ASP A 295 1.54 -15.72 7.04
N PRO A 296 1.08 -16.58 6.11
CA PRO A 296 1.78 -17.80 5.81
C PRO A 296 3.08 -17.59 5.04
N ASN A 297 3.13 -16.56 4.20
CA ASN A 297 4.27 -16.25 3.38
C ASN A 297 4.62 -14.77 3.59
N ASP A 298 5.68 -14.55 4.36
CA ASP A 298 6.13 -13.21 4.72
C ASP A 298 7.13 -12.69 3.69
N GLY A 299 6.64 -11.87 2.75
CA GLY A 299 7.50 -11.05 1.90
C GLY A 299 7.86 -9.72 2.57
N GLY A 300 7.00 -9.20 3.45
CA GLY A 300 7.13 -7.88 4.04
C GLY A 300 7.74 -7.91 5.44
N ARG A 301 7.44 -6.90 6.24
CA ARG A 301 7.90 -6.81 7.64
C ARG A 301 6.76 -6.69 8.64
N GLY A 302 5.54 -6.36 8.24
CA GLY A 302 4.38 -6.34 9.13
C GLY A 302 4.27 -5.09 10.00
N TYR A 303 4.76 -3.94 9.51
CA TYR A 303 4.72 -2.66 10.23
C TYR A 303 4.15 -1.53 9.37
N TYR A 304 3.60 -0.54 10.05
CA TYR A 304 3.21 0.74 9.47
C TYR A 304 3.91 1.90 10.16
N ARG A 305 3.91 3.03 9.48
CA ARG A 305 4.10 4.37 10.03
C ARG A 305 2.76 5.08 9.90
N ASN A 306 2.41 5.83 10.93
CA ASN A 306 1.09 6.43 10.98
C ASN A 306 0.94 7.56 9.96
N ILE A 307 -0.31 7.93 9.67
CA ILE A 307 -0.63 9.00 8.73
C ILE A 307 -0.71 10.34 9.45
N SER A 308 -0.38 11.42 8.74
CA SER A 308 -0.67 12.78 9.19
C SER A 308 -2.18 13.03 9.19
N LEU A 309 -2.68 13.70 10.24
CA LEU A 309 -4.07 14.16 10.33
C LEU A 309 -4.27 15.61 9.85
N LEU A 310 -3.26 16.22 9.23
CA LEU A 310 -3.39 17.56 8.67
C LEU A 310 -4.49 17.61 7.61
N SER A 311 -5.44 18.51 7.78
CA SER A 311 -6.61 18.66 6.90
C SER A 311 -7.42 17.35 6.74
N VAL A 312 -7.50 16.53 7.80
CA VAL A 312 -8.18 15.22 7.77
C VAL A 312 -9.63 15.30 7.28
N TRP A 313 -10.29 16.44 7.47
CA TRP A 313 -11.63 16.74 6.96
C TRP A 313 -11.77 16.62 5.43
N ALA A 314 -10.68 16.76 4.67
CA ALA A 314 -10.69 16.74 3.22
C ALA A 314 -10.34 15.38 2.59
N HIS A 315 -9.89 14.42 3.41
CA HIS A 315 -9.27 13.17 2.98
C HIS A 315 -10.10 11.91 3.28
N ALA A 316 -11.31 12.07 3.83
CA ALA A 316 -12.22 10.95 4.04
C ALA A 316 -12.63 10.29 2.71
N PRO A 317 -12.90 8.96 2.67
CA PRO A 317 -12.93 8.01 3.78
C PRO A 317 -11.53 7.66 4.32
N PHE A 318 -11.48 6.93 5.43
CA PHE A 318 -10.23 6.74 6.17
C PHE A 318 -9.56 5.38 5.95
N MET A 319 -8.35 5.29 6.54
CA MET A 319 -7.37 4.22 6.39
C MET A 319 -6.69 4.22 5.03
N HIS A 320 -5.59 3.46 4.92
CA HIS A 320 -4.80 3.40 3.70
C HIS A 320 -5.57 2.82 2.49
N ASN A 321 -6.76 2.25 2.69
CA ASN A 321 -7.57 1.62 1.65
C ASN A 321 -8.96 2.27 1.50
N ASN A 322 -9.23 3.43 2.13
CA ASN A 322 -10.51 4.15 2.09
C ASN A 322 -11.73 3.28 2.46
N ALA A 323 -11.55 2.24 3.27
CA ALA A 323 -12.63 1.30 3.58
C ALA A 323 -13.49 1.73 4.79
N ILE A 324 -13.02 2.67 5.61
CA ILE A 324 -13.78 3.20 6.77
C ILE A 324 -14.49 4.49 6.39
N GLY A 325 -15.83 4.45 6.42
CA GLY A 325 -16.71 5.49 5.89
C GLY A 325 -17.49 4.99 4.67
N PRO A 326 -18.56 5.71 4.26
CA PRO A 326 -19.44 5.26 3.19
C PRO A 326 -18.70 4.89 1.90
N GLU A 327 -19.17 3.86 1.18
CA GLU A 327 -18.65 3.51 -0.14
C GLU A 327 -18.97 4.62 -1.15
N ILE A 328 -17.93 5.25 -1.68
CA ILE A 328 -18.06 6.35 -2.63
C ILE A 328 -18.48 5.82 -4.01
N CYS A 329 -19.33 6.58 -4.67
CA CYS A 329 -19.67 6.42 -6.08
C CYS A 329 -19.66 7.77 -6.80
N GLY A 330 -19.47 7.73 -8.12
CA GLY A 330 -19.43 8.82 -9.09
C GLY A 330 -19.54 10.25 -8.58
N THR A 331 -20.44 11.02 -9.18
CA THR A 331 -20.75 12.40 -8.77
C THR A 331 -22.24 12.51 -8.44
N PRO A 332 -22.71 13.58 -7.81
CA PRO A 332 -24.15 13.81 -7.63
C PRO A 332 -24.94 13.72 -8.94
N ASP A 333 -24.35 14.14 -10.05
CA ASP A 333 -24.96 14.09 -11.40
C ASP A 333 -24.84 12.71 -12.06
N SER A 334 -23.97 11.82 -11.55
CA SER A 334 -23.72 10.48 -12.09
C SER A 334 -23.41 9.48 -10.98
N PRO A 335 -24.37 9.21 -10.06
CA PRO A 335 -24.11 8.55 -8.77
C PRO A 335 -23.89 7.03 -8.87
N LYS A 336 -23.74 6.47 -10.07
CA LYS A 336 -23.42 5.04 -10.26
C LYS A 336 -22.08 4.82 -10.95
N ASP A 337 -21.44 5.90 -11.40
CA ASP A 337 -20.13 5.77 -12.03
C ASP A 337 -19.12 5.21 -11.05
N SER A 338 -18.32 4.25 -11.49
CA SER A 338 -17.28 3.59 -10.70
C SER A 338 -17.74 2.94 -9.38
N TYR A 339 -19.05 2.81 -9.11
CA TYR A 339 -19.55 2.14 -7.91
C TYR A 339 -19.35 0.64 -8.00
N ARG A 340 -18.90 0.04 -6.91
CA ARG A 340 -18.82 -1.41 -6.73
C ARG A 340 -19.43 -1.80 -5.41
N LEU A 341 -20.26 -2.84 -5.45
CA LEU A 341 -20.78 -3.43 -4.24
C LEU A 341 -19.66 -4.21 -3.52
N THR A 342 -19.35 -3.79 -2.31
CA THR A 342 -18.32 -4.38 -1.44
C THR A 342 -18.86 -4.86 -0.10
N TYR A 343 -20.11 -4.51 0.22
CA TYR A 343 -20.73 -4.89 1.49
C TYR A 343 -21.02 -6.39 1.51
N VAL A 344 -20.53 -7.05 2.56
CA VAL A 344 -20.65 -8.50 2.75
C VAL A 344 -21.17 -8.83 4.14
N ASP A 345 -21.80 -9.99 4.27
CA ASP A 345 -22.02 -10.60 5.58
C ASP A 345 -20.68 -11.03 6.17
N ARG A 346 -20.41 -10.65 7.41
CA ARG A 346 -19.10 -10.87 8.04
C ARG A 346 -18.75 -12.36 8.20
N LYS A 347 -19.74 -13.24 8.39
CA LYS A 347 -19.50 -14.66 8.67
C LYS A 347 -19.37 -15.48 7.41
N THR A 348 -20.26 -15.24 6.45
CA THR A 348 -20.35 -16.00 5.20
C THR A 348 -19.53 -15.37 4.07
N GLN A 349 -19.12 -14.10 4.22
CA GLN A 349 -18.43 -13.29 3.22
C GLN A 349 -19.23 -13.11 1.91
N ALA A 350 -20.52 -13.48 1.90
CA ALA A 350 -21.39 -13.28 0.76
C ALA A 350 -21.78 -11.81 0.63
N LEU A 351 -21.89 -11.32 -0.61
CA LEU A 351 -22.41 -9.97 -0.87
C LEU A 351 -23.81 -9.81 -0.29
N LEU A 352 -24.07 -8.65 0.32
CA LEU A 352 -25.41 -8.34 0.82
C LEU A 352 -26.38 -8.10 -0.33
N GLY A 353 -27.58 -8.68 -0.22
CA GLY A 353 -28.66 -8.48 -1.20
C GLY A 353 -29.26 -7.07 -1.14
N ASP A 354 -29.26 -6.44 0.04
CA ASP A 354 -29.74 -5.07 0.26
C ASP A 354 -28.68 -4.23 0.99
N PRO A 355 -27.64 -3.77 0.27
CA PRO A 355 -26.57 -2.97 0.85
C PRO A 355 -26.99 -1.50 1.03
N PRO A 356 -26.30 -0.74 1.91
CA PRO A 356 -26.46 0.70 1.94
C PRO A 356 -26.25 1.34 0.56
N ALA A 357 -26.98 2.42 0.31
CA ALA A 357 -26.74 3.23 -0.87
C ALA A 357 -25.30 3.75 -0.88
N CYS A 358 -24.71 3.81 -2.08
CA CYS A 358 -23.41 4.43 -2.24
C CYS A 358 -23.50 5.94 -2.02
N TRP A 359 -22.38 6.55 -1.63
CA TRP A 359 -22.27 7.97 -1.36
C TRP A 359 -21.74 8.70 -2.60
N ALA A 360 -22.59 9.49 -3.25
CA ALA A 360 -22.18 10.31 -4.38
C ALA A 360 -21.09 11.31 -3.95
N PHE A 361 -19.93 11.31 -4.60
CA PHE A 361 -18.83 12.19 -4.19
C PHE A 361 -19.10 13.65 -4.56
N ASP A 362 -19.51 14.45 -3.58
CA ASP A 362 -19.55 15.91 -3.71
C ASP A 362 -18.16 16.49 -3.36
N PRO A 363 -17.40 17.01 -4.35
CA PRO A 363 -16.07 17.54 -4.12
C PRO A 363 -16.05 18.90 -3.41
N SER A 364 -17.21 19.52 -3.17
CA SER A 364 -17.34 20.79 -2.45
C SER A 364 -16.86 20.70 -1.01
N VAL A 365 -16.60 21.84 -0.37
CA VAL A 365 -16.21 21.90 1.05
C VAL A 365 -17.30 21.29 1.94
N LYS A 366 -18.57 21.50 1.60
CA LYS A 366 -19.70 20.89 2.32
C LYS A 366 -19.70 19.37 2.14
N GLY A 367 -19.64 18.89 0.90
CA GLY A 367 -19.64 17.46 0.58
C GLY A 367 -18.53 16.67 1.26
N ARG A 368 -17.29 17.18 1.20
CA ARG A 368 -16.13 16.58 1.89
C ARG A 368 -16.31 16.56 3.40
N PHE A 369 -16.83 17.64 3.99
CA PHE A 369 -17.08 17.68 5.43
C PHE A 369 -18.18 16.71 5.88
N GLU A 370 -19.25 16.55 5.10
CA GLU A 370 -20.28 15.53 5.38
C GLU A 370 -19.70 14.11 5.29
N LEU A 371 -18.88 13.83 4.28
CA LEU A 371 -18.20 12.54 4.16
C LEU A 371 -17.21 12.30 5.31
N PHE A 372 -16.50 13.33 5.75
CA PHE A 372 -15.65 13.29 6.95
C PHE A 372 -16.45 12.92 8.19
N LYS A 373 -17.60 13.55 8.43
CA LYS A 373 -18.45 13.23 9.58
C LYS A 373 -18.94 11.78 9.54
N ALA A 374 -19.42 11.31 8.39
CA ALA A 374 -19.88 9.93 8.23
C ALA A 374 -18.74 8.91 8.42
N SER A 375 -17.54 9.23 7.91
CA SER A 375 -16.36 8.38 8.06
C SER A 375 -15.84 8.35 9.50
N MET A 376 -15.92 9.47 10.23
CA MET A 376 -15.60 9.54 11.66
C MET A 376 -16.59 8.73 12.50
N GLU A 377 -17.87 8.75 12.17
CA GLU A 377 -18.89 7.94 12.84
C GLU A 377 -18.59 6.44 12.69
N GLU A 378 -18.26 5.97 11.48
CA GLU A 378 -17.81 4.58 11.29
C GLU A 378 -16.50 4.31 12.04
N LEU A 379 -15.52 5.23 11.98
CA LEU A 379 -14.23 5.06 12.64
C LEU A 379 -14.38 4.86 14.16
N LEU A 380 -15.15 5.72 14.82
CA LEU A 380 -15.31 5.69 16.28
C LEU A 380 -16.35 4.67 16.76
N ASN A 381 -17.11 4.06 15.85
CA ASN A 381 -18.13 3.05 16.18
C ASN A 381 -17.98 1.79 15.32
N PRO A 382 -16.88 1.02 15.48
CA PRO A 382 -16.65 -0.21 14.71
C PRO A 382 -17.80 -1.22 14.78
N GLY A 383 -18.53 -1.30 15.89
CA GLY A 383 -19.72 -2.16 16.02
C GLY A 383 -20.88 -1.81 15.08
N LYS A 384 -20.91 -0.59 14.51
CA LYS A 384 -21.92 -0.16 13.52
C LYS A 384 -21.50 -0.43 12.07
N ARG A 385 -20.26 -0.87 11.84
CA ARG A 385 -19.75 -1.07 10.47
C ARG A 385 -20.33 -2.35 9.87
N ILE A 386 -20.85 -2.23 8.66
CA ILE A 386 -21.11 -3.38 7.80
C ILE A 386 -19.76 -3.78 7.17
N ALA A 387 -19.45 -5.07 7.19
CA ALA A 387 -18.17 -5.56 6.68
C ALA A 387 -18.02 -5.30 5.18
N LYS A 388 -16.82 -4.90 4.76
CA LYS A 388 -16.50 -4.59 3.36
C LYS A 388 -15.37 -5.47 2.85
N MET A 389 -15.52 -5.98 1.64
CA MET A 389 -14.55 -6.78 0.92
C MET A 389 -14.69 -6.56 -0.58
N MET A 390 -13.59 -6.23 -1.26
CA MET A 390 -13.57 -6.18 -2.73
C MET A 390 -13.77 -7.58 -3.32
N VAL A 391 -14.65 -7.66 -4.33
CA VAL A 391 -14.92 -8.86 -5.11
C VAL A 391 -14.85 -8.58 -6.60
N LEU A 392 -14.68 -9.63 -7.41
CA LEU A 392 -14.80 -9.53 -8.86
C LEU A 392 -16.24 -9.19 -9.25
N ASN A 393 -16.42 -8.27 -10.18
CA ASN A 393 -17.75 -7.84 -10.63
C ASN A 393 -18.24 -8.56 -11.89
N THR A 394 -17.35 -9.28 -12.57
CA THR A 394 -17.61 -10.11 -13.74
C THR A 394 -16.78 -11.39 -13.64
N ASP A 395 -17.15 -12.38 -14.44
CA ASP A 395 -16.31 -13.55 -14.63
C ASP A 395 -15.04 -13.15 -15.38
N VAL A 396 -13.90 -13.68 -14.94
CA VAL A 396 -12.59 -13.44 -15.55
C VAL A 396 -12.12 -14.74 -16.20
N ALA A 397 -11.79 -14.66 -17.49
CA ALA A 397 -11.16 -15.77 -18.19
C ALA A 397 -9.63 -15.65 -18.11
N LEU A 398 -8.98 -16.70 -17.63
CA LEU A 398 -7.53 -16.85 -17.59
C LEU A 398 -7.09 -18.00 -18.47
N ASP A 399 -6.40 -17.67 -19.56
CA ASP A 399 -5.69 -18.65 -20.37
C ASP A 399 -4.26 -18.81 -19.88
N LEU A 400 -3.99 -19.97 -19.28
CA LEU A 400 -2.67 -20.38 -18.81
C LEU A 400 -2.06 -21.38 -19.78
N GLY A 401 -0.75 -21.26 -20.03
CA GLY A 401 0.01 -22.18 -20.87
C GLY A 401 0.85 -21.47 -21.95
N PRO A 402 1.80 -22.17 -22.58
CA PRO A 402 2.67 -21.62 -23.61
C PRO A 402 1.88 -21.07 -24.79
N LYS A 403 2.20 -19.83 -25.13
CA LYS A 403 1.66 -19.11 -26.27
C LYS A 403 2.77 -18.82 -27.28
N PHE A 404 2.42 -18.77 -28.55
CA PHE A 404 3.34 -18.41 -29.62
C PHE A 404 2.68 -17.37 -30.53
N TRP A 405 3.49 -16.49 -31.12
CA TRP A 405 3.02 -15.55 -32.12
C TRP A 405 3.14 -16.19 -33.50
N ASP A 406 2.03 -16.32 -34.24
CA ASP A 406 2.04 -16.94 -35.58
C ASP A 406 2.34 -15.95 -36.72
N GLY A 407 2.64 -14.69 -36.38
CA GLY A 407 2.80 -13.59 -37.34
C GLY A 407 1.59 -12.66 -37.42
N SER A 408 0.42 -13.07 -36.92
CA SER A 408 -0.83 -12.29 -36.97
C SER A 408 -1.57 -12.20 -35.64
N ALA A 409 -1.52 -13.28 -34.84
CA ALA A 409 -2.16 -13.36 -33.54
C ALA A 409 -1.34 -14.24 -32.58
N GLU A 410 -1.55 -14.01 -31.29
CA GLU A 410 -1.02 -14.88 -30.24
C GLU A 410 -1.88 -16.16 -30.19
N ARG A 411 -1.27 -17.31 -30.48
CA ARG A 411 -1.90 -18.64 -30.52
C ARG A 411 -1.49 -19.45 -29.30
N LYS A 412 -2.40 -20.27 -28.79
CA LYS A 412 -2.17 -21.19 -27.68
C LYS A 412 -1.65 -22.54 -28.21
N LEU A 413 -0.54 -23.04 -27.68
CA LEU A 413 0.00 -24.37 -28.03
C LEU A 413 -0.75 -25.47 -27.28
N VAL A 414 -0.67 -25.42 -25.95
CA VAL A 414 -1.35 -26.31 -24.99
C VAL A 414 -1.63 -25.47 -23.76
N GLY A 415 -2.80 -25.59 -23.12
CA GLY A 415 -2.99 -24.90 -21.85
C GLY A 415 -4.40 -24.99 -21.26
N LEU A 416 -4.49 -24.56 -20.02
CA LEU A 416 -5.70 -24.55 -19.21
C LEU A 416 -6.49 -23.25 -19.43
N ALA A 417 -7.81 -23.34 -19.54
CA ALA A 417 -8.70 -22.18 -19.50
C ALA A 417 -9.41 -22.19 -18.15
N LEU A 418 -9.12 -21.20 -17.31
CA LEU A 418 -9.75 -21.02 -16.00
C LEU A 418 -10.78 -19.89 -16.10
N ARG A 419 -12.01 -20.12 -15.62
CA ARG A 419 -13.03 -19.09 -15.48
C ARG A 419 -13.23 -18.76 -14.01
N ILE A 420 -12.67 -17.65 -13.57
CA ILE A 420 -12.85 -17.18 -12.20
C ILE A 420 -14.22 -16.49 -12.11
N PRO A 421 -15.11 -16.94 -11.23
CA PRO A 421 -16.47 -16.40 -11.17
C PRO A 421 -16.53 -15.00 -10.56
N LYS A 422 -17.49 -14.21 -11.02
CA LYS A 422 -18.00 -13.01 -10.36
C LYS A 422 -18.31 -13.30 -8.88
N GLY A 423 -18.02 -12.33 -8.02
CA GLY A 423 -18.22 -12.43 -6.59
C GLY A 423 -17.06 -13.09 -5.83
N MET A 424 -16.07 -13.65 -6.54
CA MET A 424 -14.85 -14.14 -5.88
C MET A 424 -14.13 -12.97 -5.19
N PRO A 425 -13.67 -13.12 -3.93
CA PRO A 425 -12.90 -12.09 -3.26
C PRO A 425 -11.62 -11.74 -4.00
N ALA A 426 -11.37 -10.45 -4.21
CA ALA A 426 -10.20 -9.98 -4.96
C ALA A 426 -8.88 -10.38 -4.28
N TRP A 427 -8.86 -10.41 -2.94
CA TRP A 427 -7.69 -10.81 -2.16
C TRP A 427 -7.29 -12.28 -2.40
N VAL A 428 -8.24 -13.17 -2.71
CA VAL A 428 -7.91 -14.58 -3.03
C VAL A 428 -7.02 -14.65 -4.26
N LEU A 429 -7.28 -13.82 -5.27
CA LEU A 429 -6.43 -13.77 -6.46
C LEU A 429 -5.17 -12.96 -6.23
N GLY A 430 -5.30 -11.79 -5.62
CA GLY A 430 -4.19 -10.86 -5.40
C GLY A 430 -3.14 -11.39 -4.44
N ASN A 431 -3.52 -12.29 -3.52
CA ASN A 431 -2.62 -12.86 -2.51
C ASN A 431 -2.17 -14.30 -2.80
N PHE A 432 -2.65 -14.95 -3.87
CA PHE A 432 -2.33 -16.35 -4.13
C PHE A 432 -1.00 -16.50 -4.87
N LEU A 433 -0.05 -17.19 -4.25
CA LEU A 433 1.28 -17.51 -4.77
C LEU A 433 1.23 -18.66 -5.77
N TYR A 434 0.48 -18.47 -6.86
CA TYR A 434 0.19 -19.52 -7.83
C TYR A 434 1.43 -20.12 -8.51
N LYS A 435 2.50 -19.33 -8.73
CA LYS A 435 3.75 -19.84 -9.30
C LYS A 435 4.43 -20.82 -8.34
N GLN A 436 4.43 -20.49 -7.04
CA GLN A 436 4.98 -21.36 -6.01
C GLN A 436 4.14 -22.64 -5.86
N PHE A 437 2.82 -22.50 -5.93
CA PHE A 437 1.90 -23.64 -5.95
C PHE A 437 2.20 -24.60 -7.11
N VAL A 438 2.32 -24.09 -8.34
CA VAL A 438 2.65 -24.92 -9.52
C VAL A 438 3.99 -25.63 -9.36
N ILE A 439 5.03 -24.94 -8.89
CA ILE A 439 6.34 -25.56 -8.59
C ILE A 439 6.18 -26.69 -7.58
N ASP A 440 5.43 -26.48 -6.52
CA ASP A 440 5.28 -27.45 -5.44
C ASP A 440 4.42 -28.65 -5.86
N LEU A 441 3.44 -28.48 -6.76
CA LEU A 441 2.74 -29.60 -7.40
C LEU A 441 3.70 -30.46 -8.24
N VAL A 442 4.61 -29.84 -9.00
CA VAL A 442 5.64 -30.56 -9.77
C VAL A 442 6.59 -31.30 -8.84
N LEU A 443 7.12 -30.63 -7.81
CA LEU A 443 7.99 -31.24 -6.81
C LEU A 443 7.31 -32.39 -6.07
N ALA A 444 6.00 -32.29 -5.78
CA ALA A 444 5.25 -33.36 -5.12
C ALA A 444 5.25 -34.67 -5.93
N LYS A 445 5.32 -34.58 -7.27
CA LYS A 445 5.43 -35.74 -8.17
C LYS A 445 6.87 -36.15 -8.47
N SER A 446 7.78 -35.19 -8.63
CA SER A 446 9.15 -35.44 -9.08
C SER A 446 10.17 -35.66 -7.96
N ASP A 447 10.05 -34.93 -6.86
CA ASP A 447 11.01 -34.91 -5.75
C ASP A 447 10.32 -34.62 -4.41
N ARG A 448 9.61 -35.63 -3.90
CA ARG A 448 8.91 -35.56 -2.62
C ARG A 448 9.84 -35.18 -1.47
N ALA A 449 11.06 -35.71 -1.44
CA ALA A 449 12.00 -35.48 -0.35
C ALA A 449 12.36 -33.99 -0.23
N ARG A 450 12.59 -33.31 -1.37
CA ARG A 450 12.83 -31.87 -1.39
C ARG A 450 11.62 -31.06 -0.93
N LEU A 451 10.40 -31.47 -1.29
CA LEU A 451 9.19 -30.80 -0.83
C LEU A 451 8.98 -30.93 0.69
N VAL A 452 9.23 -32.12 1.24
CA VAL A 452 9.18 -32.38 2.68
C VAL A 452 10.24 -31.54 3.41
N ALA A 453 11.47 -31.51 2.89
CA ALA A 453 12.55 -30.69 3.46
C ALA A 453 12.20 -29.19 3.45
N LYS A 454 11.52 -28.71 2.40
CA LYS A 454 11.06 -27.32 2.31
C LYS A 454 10.07 -26.94 3.41
N TYR A 455 9.08 -27.79 3.69
CA TYR A 455 8.01 -27.48 4.65
C TYR A 455 8.30 -27.88 6.10
N SER A 456 9.26 -28.79 6.31
CA SER A 456 9.63 -29.29 7.65
C SER A 456 10.00 -28.21 8.67
N PRO A 457 10.78 -27.16 8.33
CA PRO A 457 11.13 -26.11 9.28
C PRO A 457 9.91 -25.36 9.85
N ARG A 458 8.84 -25.25 9.06
CA ARG A 458 7.65 -24.48 9.42
C ARG A 458 6.58 -25.31 10.11
N PHE A 459 6.40 -26.55 9.67
CA PHE A 459 5.29 -27.40 10.10
C PHE A 459 5.72 -28.65 10.89
N GLY A 460 7.02 -28.93 10.94
CA GLY A 460 7.56 -30.20 11.42
C GLY A 460 7.52 -31.30 10.36
N ALA A 461 8.37 -32.31 10.52
CA ALA A 461 8.56 -33.36 9.52
C ALA A 461 7.26 -34.14 9.21
N ALA A 462 6.51 -34.53 10.25
CA ALA A 462 5.27 -35.29 10.08
C ALA A 462 4.21 -34.51 9.28
N GLU A 463 4.04 -33.23 9.58
CA GLU A 463 3.09 -32.39 8.86
C GLU A 463 3.56 -32.09 7.43
N ALA A 464 4.86 -31.89 7.22
CA ALA A 464 5.44 -31.71 5.90
C ALA A 464 5.22 -32.93 4.99
N GLU A 465 5.27 -34.15 5.55
CA GLU A 465 4.92 -35.38 4.83
C GLU A 465 3.44 -35.42 4.44
N ARG A 466 2.54 -34.98 5.33
CA ARG A 466 1.10 -34.86 5.01
C ARG A 466 0.86 -33.82 3.91
N ILE A 467 1.51 -32.65 4.01
CA ILE A 467 1.46 -31.59 2.99
C ILE A 467 1.93 -32.12 1.65
N ALA A 468 3.08 -32.80 1.58
CA ALA A 468 3.60 -33.37 0.35
C ALA A 468 2.65 -34.42 -0.25
N GLY A 469 2.02 -35.24 0.59
CA GLY A 469 0.97 -36.18 0.17
C GLY A 469 -0.27 -35.48 -0.41
N ALA A 470 -0.77 -34.45 0.28
CA ALA A 470 -1.91 -33.67 -0.16
C ALA A 470 -1.65 -32.94 -1.48
N LEU A 471 -0.49 -32.30 -1.64
CA LEU A 471 -0.09 -31.63 -2.88
C LEU A 471 0.05 -32.62 -4.05
N ARG A 472 0.57 -33.83 -3.80
CA ARG A 472 0.59 -34.89 -4.81
C ARG A 472 -0.83 -35.30 -5.22
N GLY A 473 -1.72 -35.50 -4.25
CA GLY A 473 -3.14 -35.81 -4.52
C GLY A 473 -3.82 -34.74 -5.37
N ILE A 474 -3.61 -33.46 -5.04
CA ILE A 474 -4.08 -32.32 -5.84
C ILE A 474 -3.52 -32.39 -7.25
N ALA A 475 -2.22 -32.65 -7.41
CA ALA A 475 -1.59 -32.75 -8.72
C ALA A 475 -2.15 -33.93 -9.54
N ASP A 476 -2.49 -35.05 -8.90
CA ASP A 476 -3.13 -36.21 -9.52
C ASP A 476 -4.60 -35.94 -9.91
N ASP A 477 -5.33 -35.18 -9.09
CA ASP A 477 -6.71 -34.77 -9.39
C ASP A 477 -6.78 -33.77 -10.56
N ILE A 478 -5.86 -32.79 -10.58
CA ILE A 478 -5.76 -31.80 -11.67
C ILE A 478 -5.41 -32.49 -12.99
N GLU A 479 -4.47 -33.44 -12.98
CA GLU A 479 -4.11 -34.22 -14.18
C GLU A 479 -5.30 -35.03 -14.70
N ARG A 480 -6.06 -35.67 -13.81
CA ARG A 480 -7.25 -36.46 -14.18
C ARG A 480 -8.43 -35.61 -14.62
N SER A 481 -8.56 -34.39 -14.11
CA SER A 481 -9.73 -33.54 -14.34
C SER A 481 -9.34 -32.05 -14.43
N PRO A 482 -8.62 -31.65 -15.49
CA PRO A 482 -8.07 -30.30 -15.61
C PRO A 482 -9.17 -29.22 -15.64
N THR A 483 -10.36 -29.53 -16.13
CA THR A 483 -11.51 -28.60 -16.14
C THR A 483 -12.09 -28.32 -14.75
N ARG A 484 -11.74 -29.12 -13.73
CA ARG A 484 -12.23 -29.00 -12.34
C ARG A 484 -11.24 -28.34 -11.39
N VAL A 485 -10.18 -27.72 -11.88
CA VAL A 485 -9.13 -27.09 -11.06
C VAL A 485 -9.70 -26.13 -10.01
N LEU A 486 -10.73 -25.35 -10.32
CA LEU A 486 -11.32 -24.42 -9.35
C LEU A 486 -12.13 -25.13 -8.26
N ASP A 487 -12.80 -26.25 -8.57
CA ASP A 487 -13.49 -27.06 -7.57
C ASP A 487 -12.45 -27.71 -6.63
N ILE A 488 -11.40 -28.30 -7.20
CA ILE A 488 -10.30 -28.90 -6.44
C ILE A 488 -9.65 -27.87 -5.52
N ALA A 489 -9.40 -26.66 -6.04
CA ALA A 489 -8.85 -25.57 -5.24
C ALA A 489 -9.79 -25.13 -4.12
N ARG A 490 -11.11 -25.09 -4.37
CA ARG A 490 -12.11 -24.76 -3.35
C ARG A 490 -12.16 -25.81 -2.25
N ASP A 491 -12.13 -27.09 -2.59
CA ASP A 491 -12.15 -28.20 -1.62
C ASP A 491 -10.87 -28.22 -0.75
N GLN A 492 -9.77 -27.69 -1.27
CA GLN A 492 -8.46 -27.62 -0.61
C GLN A 492 -8.16 -26.23 -0.05
N LEU A 493 -9.14 -25.32 -0.02
CA LEU A 493 -8.92 -23.91 0.32
C LEU A 493 -8.15 -23.71 1.64
N PRO A 494 -8.45 -24.41 2.76
CA PRO A 494 -7.69 -24.24 4.00
C PRO A 494 -6.19 -24.54 3.85
N LEU A 495 -5.84 -25.60 3.11
CA LEU A 495 -4.46 -25.96 2.83
C LEU A 495 -3.81 -24.92 1.91
N LEU A 496 -4.49 -24.54 0.82
CA LEU A 496 -3.97 -23.58 -0.14
C LEU A 496 -3.76 -22.19 0.49
N THR A 497 -4.67 -21.74 1.34
CA THR A 497 -4.51 -20.50 2.11
C THR A 497 -3.29 -20.60 3.04
N THR A 498 -3.12 -21.71 3.74
CA THR A 498 -2.00 -21.92 4.68
C THR A 498 -0.64 -21.98 3.99
N LEU A 499 -0.57 -22.46 2.75
CA LEU A 499 0.69 -22.65 2.04
C LEU A 499 1.01 -21.53 1.05
N TYR A 500 0.00 -20.96 0.41
CA TYR A 500 0.17 -20.11 -0.78
C TYR A 500 -0.56 -18.78 -0.69
N SER A 501 -1.04 -18.35 0.47
CA SER A 501 -1.50 -16.98 0.64
C SER A 501 -0.36 -16.10 1.14
N ALA A 502 -0.14 -14.95 0.49
CA ALA A 502 0.76 -13.91 0.98
C ALA A 502 0.11 -13.06 2.08
N SER A 503 -1.22 -12.98 2.09
CA SER A 503 -2.00 -12.34 3.15
C SER A 503 -3.38 -12.95 3.25
N THR A 504 -3.78 -13.27 4.48
CA THR A 504 -5.07 -13.86 4.83
C THR A 504 -6.07 -12.82 5.30
N ALA A 505 -5.80 -11.52 5.07
CA ALA A 505 -6.71 -10.44 5.43
C ALA A 505 -7.89 -10.38 4.45
N ASP A 506 -9.10 -10.45 4.99
CA ASP A 506 -10.34 -10.61 4.25
C ASP A 506 -11.27 -9.38 4.38
N ILE A 507 -11.48 -8.86 5.59
CA ILE A 507 -12.32 -7.69 5.83
C ILE A 507 -11.48 -6.40 5.83
N GLU A 508 -11.82 -5.49 4.93
CA GLU A 508 -10.99 -4.32 4.62
C GLU A 508 -11.24 -3.14 5.56
N ASN A 509 -12.40 -3.07 6.19
CA ASN A 509 -12.82 -1.97 7.06
C ASN A 509 -12.83 -2.31 8.56
N ASP A 510 -12.14 -3.39 8.96
CA ASP A 510 -11.94 -3.72 10.37
C ASP A 510 -11.24 -2.60 11.13
N GLY A 511 -10.18 -2.04 10.53
CA GLY A 511 -9.55 -0.81 11.00
C GLY A 511 -8.97 -0.88 12.42
N HIS A 512 -8.35 0.22 12.85
CA HIS A 512 -8.03 0.35 14.26
C HIS A 512 -9.29 0.60 15.11
N ARG A 513 -9.24 0.17 16.37
CA ARG A 513 -10.33 0.35 17.35
C ARG A 513 -10.09 1.49 18.36
N PHE A 514 -8.98 2.22 18.23
CA PHE A 514 -8.70 3.39 19.08
C PHE A 514 -9.88 4.38 19.01
N GLY A 515 -10.44 4.72 20.18
CA GLY A 515 -11.60 5.59 20.32
C GLY A 515 -12.96 4.87 20.40
N GLU A 516 -13.02 3.55 20.22
CA GLU A 516 -14.27 2.76 20.32
C GLU A 516 -14.94 2.92 21.69
N ASP A 517 -14.15 2.87 22.77
CA ASP A 517 -14.61 2.91 24.16
C ASP A 517 -14.92 4.32 24.68
N LEU A 518 -14.72 5.36 23.86
CA LEU A 518 -15.05 6.72 24.25
C LEU A 518 -16.58 6.87 24.40
N PRO A 519 -17.06 7.60 25.42
CA PRO A 519 -18.47 7.99 25.49
C PRO A 519 -18.90 8.77 24.24
N ASP A 520 -20.17 8.65 23.83
CA ASP A 520 -20.71 9.36 22.66
C ASP A 520 -20.44 10.88 22.66
N PRO A 521 -20.54 11.61 23.80
CA PRO A 521 -20.15 13.02 23.84
C PRO A 521 -18.68 13.26 23.49
N ASP A 522 -17.77 12.37 23.93
CA ASP A 522 -16.34 12.48 23.67
C ASP A 522 -16.00 12.12 22.21
N LYS A 523 -16.73 11.18 21.60
CA LYS A 523 -16.63 10.89 20.17
C LYS A 523 -17.00 12.12 19.33
N LYS A 524 -18.12 12.78 19.67
CA LYS A 524 -18.55 14.03 19.01
C LYS A 524 -17.55 15.17 19.22
N ALA A 525 -17.05 15.31 20.44
CA ALA A 525 -16.03 16.31 20.77
C ALA A 525 -14.74 16.08 19.97
N LEU A 526 -14.26 14.84 19.91
CA LEU A 526 -13.07 14.46 19.13
C LEU A 526 -13.25 14.79 17.64
N LEU A 527 -14.40 14.43 17.06
CA LEU A 527 -14.73 14.79 15.67
C LEU A 527 -14.68 16.32 15.47
N ALA A 528 -15.32 17.09 16.34
CA ALA A 528 -15.31 18.55 16.27
C ALA A 528 -13.89 19.11 16.33
N PHE A 529 -13.03 18.59 17.22
CA PHE A 529 -11.63 19.02 17.29
C PHE A 529 -10.83 18.63 16.04
N LEU A 530 -10.96 17.41 15.54
CA LEU A 530 -10.27 16.96 14.32
C LEU A 530 -10.66 17.77 13.07
N ALA A 531 -11.88 18.32 13.03
CA ALA A 531 -12.30 19.25 11.98
C ALA A 531 -11.52 20.59 11.98
N THR A 532 -10.79 20.89 13.06
CA THR A 532 -9.95 22.09 13.19
C THR A 532 -8.49 21.87 12.83
N LEU A 533 -8.10 20.62 12.51
CA LEU A 533 -6.76 20.20 12.10
C LEU A 533 -6.67 20.08 10.57
#